data_AF-A0A7M5XFW4-F1
#
_entry.id   AF-A0A7M5XFW4-F1
#
_cell.length_a   1.000
_cell.length_b   1.000
_cell.length_c   1.000
_cell.angle_alpha   90.00
_cell.angle_beta   90.00
_cell.angle_gamma   90.00
#
_symmetry.space_group_name_H-M   'P 1'
#
loop_
_entity.id
_entity.type
_entity.pdbx_description
1 polymer ?
#
loop_
_entity_poly.entity_id
_entity_poly.type
_entity_poly.pdbx_seq_one_letter_code
_entity_poly.pdbx_strand_id
1 'polypeptide(L)'
;MSVDYYEIQNKCSENTTICNFGTCYPHFGNDSYTCYCKGKSYGKNCERTNSAENPHVTCQEVKQLMPEAPSGMYWVGSVGAKNLLFCDMITDGGGWLRVGQINIRNSEEANAYNFNAIVKPFTSSIHNLSTSNYLLSGRRFEVLNQMARITQFRVYCRKVTRGRTNHYTFDVSTSSGSNNKMFDHVLKNDEPPPLNLCGKIKFLPDDDSKIQTFDCADLVPIIDYDDNKIRYRLYAGLKKASASTGRKTAGTTVLKCDENDSNDKIGQWMFFIR
;
A
#
# COMPACT_ATOMS: atom_id res chain seq x y z
N MET A 1 15.46 -64.05 5.64
CA MET A 1 14.67 -63.28 4.65
C MET A 1 15.02 -61.82 4.87
N SER A 2 15.88 -61.26 4.02
CA SER A 2 16.10 -59.82 3.96
C SER A 2 14.88 -59.19 3.31
N VAL A 3 14.26 -58.23 3.99
CA VAL A 3 13.23 -57.40 3.37
C VAL A 3 13.98 -56.31 2.63
N ASP A 4 14.12 -56.46 1.32
CA ASP A 4 14.64 -55.40 0.47
C ASP A 4 13.60 -54.28 0.46
N TYR A 5 13.91 -53.21 1.19
CA TYR A 5 13.15 -51.97 1.13
C TYR A 5 13.41 -51.37 -0.25
N TYR A 6 12.50 -51.62 -1.20
CA TYR A 6 12.51 -50.91 -2.47
C TYR A 6 12.22 -49.43 -2.18
N GLU A 7 13.26 -48.59 -2.16
CA GLU A 7 13.08 -47.15 -2.30
C GLU A 7 12.35 -46.91 -3.63
N ILE A 8 11.12 -46.43 -3.56
CA ILE A 8 10.36 -46.03 -4.74
C ILE A 8 11.12 -44.85 -5.35
N GLN A 9 11.93 -45.14 -6.38
CA GLN A 9 12.63 -44.12 -7.15
C GLN A 9 11.59 -43.17 -7.72
N ASN A 10 11.77 -41.90 -7.45
CA ASN A 10 10.96 -40.82 -7.96
C ASN A 10 11.86 -39.63 -8.30
N LYS A 11 11.35 -38.69 -9.08
CA LYS A 11 12.15 -37.54 -9.53
C LYS A 11 12.75 -36.70 -8.40
N CYS A 12 12.12 -36.67 -7.22
CA CYS A 12 12.68 -35.97 -6.07
C CYS A 12 13.89 -36.71 -5.46
N SER A 13 13.93 -38.05 -5.50
CA SER A 13 15.07 -38.85 -5.03
C SER A 13 16.20 -38.92 -6.06
N GLU A 14 15.86 -38.91 -7.37
CA GLU A 14 16.84 -38.92 -8.46
C GLU A 14 17.58 -37.60 -8.62
N ASN A 15 16.89 -36.48 -8.42
CA ASN A 15 17.48 -35.14 -8.52
C ASN A 15 17.08 -34.27 -7.32
N THR A 16 17.96 -34.25 -6.33
CA THR A 16 17.78 -33.48 -5.09
C THR A 16 17.75 -31.96 -5.30
N THR A 17 18.15 -31.47 -6.49
CA THR A 17 18.16 -30.05 -6.85
C THR A 17 17.01 -29.63 -7.78
N ILE A 18 16.11 -30.55 -8.12
CA ILE A 18 15.00 -30.30 -9.06
C ILE A 18 14.10 -29.13 -8.65
N CYS A 19 14.01 -28.85 -7.35
CA CYS A 19 13.22 -27.75 -6.80
C CYS A 19 14.06 -26.55 -6.33
N ASN A 20 15.28 -26.33 -6.83
CA ASN A 20 16.14 -25.17 -6.53
C ASN A 20 15.98 -24.61 -5.10
N PHE A 21 15.26 -23.49 -4.94
CA PHE A 21 15.01 -22.81 -3.66
C PHE A 21 13.74 -23.29 -2.93
N GLY A 22 13.35 -24.54 -3.11
CA GLY A 22 12.08 -25.10 -2.66
C GLY A 22 12.19 -26.49 -2.04
N THR A 23 11.06 -27.15 -1.89
CA THR A 23 10.97 -28.53 -1.40
C THR A 23 10.17 -29.37 -2.38
N CYS A 24 10.74 -30.51 -2.75
CA CYS A 24 10.15 -31.44 -3.70
C CYS A 24 9.22 -32.41 -2.99
N TYR A 25 7.99 -32.53 -3.49
CA TYR A 25 7.03 -33.53 -3.05
C TYR A 25 6.68 -34.43 -4.23
N PRO A 26 7.00 -35.73 -4.16
CA PRO A 26 6.67 -36.67 -5.22
C PRO A 26 5.19 -37.05 -5.19
N HIS A 27 4.61 -37.26 -6.36
CA HIS A 27 3.27 -37.83 -6.52
C HIS A 27 3.39 -39.32 -6.84
N PHE A 28 3.02 -40.16 -5.88
CA PHE A 28 3.10 -41.61 -6.02
C PHE A 28 1.96 -42.10 -6.95
N GLY A 29 2.32 -42.45 -8.20
CA GLY A 29 1.38 -42.99 -9.18
C GLY A 29 1.67 -42.61 -10.64
N ASN A 30 2.50 -41.58 -10.88
CA ASN A 30 2.78 -41.12 -12.25
C ASN A 30 4.15 -40.43 -12.45
N ASP A 31 5.13 -40.68 -11.58
CA ASP A 31 6.48 -40.05 -11.61
C ASP A 31 6.45 -38.51 -11.74
N SER A 32 5.36 -37.88 -11.29
CA SER A 32 5.25 -36.43 -11.22
C SER A 32 5.66 -35.91 -9.84
N TYR A 33 5.90 -34.61 -9.75
CA TYR A 33 6.32 -33.95 -8.53
C TYR A 33 5.74 -32.54 -8.48
N THR A 34 5.74 -31.94 -7.30
CA THR A 34 5.45 -30.53 -7.10
C THR A 34 6.51 -29.90 -6.23
N CYS A 35 7.02 -28.75 -6.66
CA CYS A 35 7.92 -27.93 -5.88
C CYS A 35 7.13 -26.90 -5.09
N TYR A 36 7.35 -26.87 -3.78
CA TYR A 36 6.87 -25.79 -2.92
C TYR A 36 8.03 -24.82 -2.68
N CYS A 37 7.92 -23.65 -3.29
CA CYS A 37 8.96 -22.63 -3.27
C CYS A 37 9.05 -21.95 -1.90
N LYS A 38 10.28 -21.77 -1.40
CA LYS A 38 10.52 -21.09 -0.12
C LYS A 38 10.84 -19.62 -0.34
N GLY A 39 10.42 -18.80 0.61
CA GLY A 39 10.74 -17.37 0.62
C GLY A 39 10.13 -16.64 -0.58
N LYS A 40 10.99 -16.00 -1.39
CA LYS A 40 10.58 -15.21 -2.57
C LYS A 40 10.98 -15.89 -3.87
N SER A 41 11.00 -17.22 -3.89
CA SER A 41 11.25 -18.01 -5.09
C SER A 41 9.94 -18.43 -5.75
N TYR A 42 9.98 -18.62 -7.06
CA TYR A 42 8.82 -18.99 -7.88
C TYR A 42 9.25 -19.66 -9.19
N GLY A 43 8.26 -20.10 -9.96
CA GLY A 43 8.46 -20.96 -11.13
C GLY A 43 8.17 -22.41 -10.79
N LYS A 44 8.06 -23.26 -11.82
CA LYS A 44 7.67 -24.66 -11.67
C LYS A 44 8.64 -25.42 -10.76
N ASN A 45 9.93 -25.04 -10.81
CA ASN A 45 11.03 -25.67 -10.10
C ASN A 45 11.68 -24.69 -9.11
N CYS A 46 11.00 -23.60 -8.75
CA CYS A 46 11.51 -22.54 -7.88
C CYS A 46 12.83 -21.93 -8.36
N GLU A 47 13.01 -21.86 -9.68
CA GLU A 47 14.24 -21.43 -10.36
C GLU A 47 14.40 -19.91 -10.44
N ARG A 48 13.33 -19.16 -10.14
CA ARG A 48 13.33 -17.70 -10.16
C ARG A 48 13.20 -17.16 -8.75
N THR A 49 13.75 -15.97 -8.52
CA THR A 49 13.62 -15.26 -7.24
C THR A 49 13.32 -13.79 -7.48
N ASN A 50 12.61 -13.15 -6.55
CA ASN A 50 12.54 -11.70 -6.50
C ASN A 50 13.80 -11.16 -5.80
N SER A 51 14.69 -10.55 -6.59
CA SER A 51 15.97 -9.99 -6.13
C SER A 51 16.24 -8.62 -6.76
N ALA A 52 17.35 -7.99 -6.42
CA ALA A 52 17.76 -6.75 -7.07
C ALA A 52 18.06 -6.97 -8.55
N GLU A 53 18.54 -8.14 -8.95
CA GLU A 53 18.84 -8.49 -10.33
C GLU A 53 17.57 -8.83 -11.11
N ASN A 54 16.54 -9.32 -10.41
CA ASN A 54 15.26 -9.70 -10.96
C ASN A 54 14.08 -9.06 -10.19
N PRO A 55 13.91 -7.72 -10.29
CA PRO A 55 12.77 -7.02 -9.70
C PRO A 55 11.50 -7.29 -10.52
N HIS A 56 10.35 -7.28 -9.86
CA HIS A 56 9.04 -7.29 -10.53
C HIS A 56 8.52 -5.87 -10.70
N VAL A 57 7.70 -5.60 -11.70
CA VAL A 57 7.23 -4.23 -11.97
C VAL A 57 6.32 -3.72 -10.85
N THR A 58 5.48 -4.59 -10.27
CA THR A 58 4.52 -4.22 -9.22
C THR A 58 4.37 -5.30 -8.13
N CYS A 59 3.86 -4.92 -6.95
CA CYS A 59 3.47 -5.88 -5.92
C CYS A 59 2.34 -6.83 -6.42
N GLN A 60 1.48 -6.36 -7.32
CA GLN A 60 0.43 -7.18 -7.92
C GLN A 60 1.03 -8.29 -8.80
N GLU A 61 2.05 -7.98 -9.60
CA GLU A 61 2.78 -8.97 -10.40
C GLU A 61 3.45 -10.02 -9.50
N VAL A 62 4.09 -9.57 -8.41
CA VAL A 62 4.66 -10.48 -7.39
C VAL A 62 3.56 -11.40 -6.84
N LYS A 63 2.38 -10.89 -6.50
CA LYS A 63 1.26 -11.70 -5.99
C LYS A 63 0.73 -12.70 -7.02
N GLN A 64 0.70 -12.34 -8.30
CA GLN A 64 0.27 -13.25 -9.38
C GLN A 64 1.27 -14.39 -9.58
N LEU A 65 2.57 -14.11 -9.52
CA LEU A 65 3.64 -15.10 -9.71
C LEU A 65 3.92 -15.93 -8.46
N MET A 66 3.69 -15.35 -7.28
CA MET A 66 3.83 -15.97 -5.97
C MET A 66 2.53 -15.78 -5.17
N PRO A 67 1.49 -16.58 -5.44
CA PRO A 67 0.20 -16.45 -4.73
C PRO A 67 0.33 -16.59 -3.20
N GLU A 68 1.27 -17.41 -2.73
CA GLU A 68 1.52 -17.64 -1.29
C GLU A 68 2.58 -16.71 -0.69
N ALA A 69 3.04 -15.69 -1.44
CA ALA A 69 4.02 -14.72 -0.95
C ALA A 69 3.50 -14.02 0.32
N PRO A 70 4.28 -13.97 1.42
CA PRO A 70 3.89 -13.23 2.61
C PRO A 70 4.04 -11.72 2.40
N SER A 71 3.33 -10.91 3.18
CA SER A 71 3.57 -9.46 3.22
C SER A 71 5.00 -9.15 3.67
N GLY A 72 5.65 -8.17 3.06
CA GLY A 72 7.05 -7.86 3.34
C GLY A 72 7.71 -6.98 2.29
N MET A 73 9.03 -6.86 2.35
CA MET A 73 9.80 -6.04 1.41
C MET A 73 10.08 -6.80 0.11
N TYR A 74 9.79 -6.24 -1.05
CA TYR A 74 10.05 -6.83 -2.37
C TYR A 74 10.79 -5.85 -3.27
N TRP A 75 11.61 -6.37 -4.17
CA TRP A 75 12.24 -5.58 -5.22
C TRP A 75 11.21 -5.31 -6.31
N VAL A 76 10.78 -4.04 -6.39
CA VAL A 76 9.75 -3.56 -7.30
C VAL A 76 10.31 -2.48 -8.24
N GLY A 77 9.98 -2.54 -9.52
CA GLY A 77 10.45 -1.66 -10.59
C GLY A 77 11.16 -2.45 -11.71
N SER A 78 11.84 -1.73 -12.60
CA SER A 78 12.65 -2.34 -13.67
C SER A 78 14.11 -2.49 -13.24
N VAL A 79 14.90 -3.31 -13.94
CA VAL A 79 16.31 -3.60 -13.60
C VAL A 79 17.16 -2.32 -13.40
N GLY A 80 16.84 -1.23 -14.12
CA GLY A 80 17.48 0.09 -14.02
C GLY A 80 16.80 1.11 -13.10
N ALA A 81 15.60 0.81 -12.56
CA ALA A 81 14.83 1.70 -11.68
C ALA A 81 14.08 0.89 -10.59
N LYS A 82 14.81 -0.02 -9.94
CA LYS A 82 14.29 -0.92 -8.90
C LYS A 82 14.39 -0.34 -7.50
N ASN A 83 13.46 -0.75 -6.66
CA ASN A 83 13.28 -0.22 -5.32
C ASN A 83 12.84 -1.34 -4.39
N LEU A 84 13.47 -1.47 -3.23
CA LEU A 84 12.98 -2.38 -2.19
C LEU A 84 11.81 -1.71 -1.46
N LEU A 85 10.59 -2.20 -1.69
CA LEU A 85 9.34 -1.59 -1.21
C LEU A 85 8.48 -2.60 -0.45
N PHE A 86 7.66 -2.12 0.49
CA PHE A 86 6.76 -3.00 1.22
C PHE A 86 5.54 -3.34 0.38
N CYS A 87 5.31 -4.64 0.17
CA CYS A 87 4.09 -5.18 -0.41
C CYS A 87 3.26 -5.87 0.67
N ASP A 88 1.98 -5.51 0.76
CA ASP A 88 0.99 -6.29 1.48
C ASP A 88 0.34 -7.30 0.52
N MET A 89 0.62 -8.58 0.79
CA MET A 89 0.23 -9.72 -0.03
C MET A 89 -0.98 -10.47 0.52
N ILE A 90 -1.59 -9.99 1.61
CA ILE A 90 -2.65 -10.72 2.33
C ILE A 90 -3.98 -9.98 2.23
N THR A 91 -3.99 -8.71 2.66
CA THR A 91 -5.24 -7.95 2.81
C THR A 91 -5.93 -7.71 1.47
N ASP A 92 -7.24 -7.95 1.41
CA ASP A 92 -8.08 -7.78 0.21
C ASP A 92 -7.49 -8.48 -1.04
N GLY A 93 -6.98 -9.70 -0.88
CA GLY A 93 -6.37 -10.47 -1.98
C GLY A 93 -4.92 -10.12 -2.29
N GLY A 94 -4.32 -9.15 -1.58
CA GLY A 94 -2.90 -8.83 -1.68
C GLY A 94 -2.50 -8.03 -2.93
N GLY A 95 -1.19 -7.95 -3.16
CA GLY A 95 -0.61 -7.21 -4.27
C GLY A 95 -0.51 -5.70 -4.05
N TRP A 96 -0.66 -5.23 -2.81
CA TRP A 96 -0.70 -3.82 -2.47
C TRP A 96 0.68 -3.25 -2.18
N LEU A 97 1.11 -2.23 -2.93
CA LEU A 97 2.34 -1.49 -2.68
C LEU A 97 2.11 -0.36 -1.66
N ARG A 98 2.86 -0.32 -0.55
CA ARG A 98 2.79 0.76 0.44
C ARG A 98 3.54 2.02 -0.01
N VAL A 99 2.80 3.09 -0.22
CA VAL A 99 3.32 4.39 -0.71
C VAL A 99 3.40 5.47 0.36
N GLY A 100 2.88 5.19 1.55
CA GLY A 100 3.05 6.04 2.71
C GLY A 100 2.72 5.32 3.99
N GLN A 101 3.40 5.73 5.07
CA GLN A 101 3.15 5.28 6.42
C GLN A 101 3.47 6.42 7.38
N ILE A 102 2.56 6.68 8.31
CA ILE A 102 2.74 7.66 9.37
C ILE A 102 2.27 7.00 10.65
N ASN A 103 3.16 6.88 11.62
CA ASN A 103 2.88 6.36 12.95
C ASN A 103 3.29 7.43 13.95
N ILE A 104 2.31 7.94 14.70
CA ILE A 104 2.51 8.87 15.79
C ILE A 104 2.03 8.18 17.05
N ARG A 105 2.96 7.85 17.95
CA ARG A 105 2.71 6.99 19.11
C ARG A 105 2.39 7.75 20.38
N ASN A 106 2.82 9.00 20.47
CA ASN A 106 2.69 9.81 21.67
C ASN A 106 2.67 11.31 21.33
N SER A 107 2.43 12.12 22.36
CA SER A 107 2.35 13.58 22.23
C SER A 107 3.67 14.23 21.83
N GLU A 108 4.83 13.66 22.18
CA GLU A 108 6.13 14.17 21.77
C GLU A 108 6.35 14.02 20.26
N GLU A 109 6.08 12.83 19.72
CA GLU A 109 6.10 12.56 18.28
C GLU A 109 5.07 13.45 17.55
N ALA A 110 3.90 13.67 18.15
CA ALA A 110 2.87 14.55 17.60
C ALA A 110 3.30 16.03 17.54
N ASN A 111 4.08 16.48 18.52
CA ASN A 111 4.63 17.84 18.58
C ASN A 111 5.81 18.03 17.62
N ALA A 112 6.64 16.99 17.45
CA ALA A 112 7.76 16.98 16.52
C ALA A 112 7.34 16.71 15.07
N TYR A 113 6.07 16.36 14.82
CA TYR A 113 5.57 16.01 13.51
C TYR A 113 5.73 17.17 12.51
N ASN A 114 6.59 16.96 11.52
CA ASN A 114 6.82 17.88 10.42
C ASN A 114 6.51 17.20 9.09
N PHE A 115 5.46 17.65 8.42
CA PHE A 115 5.03 17.11 7.14
C PHE A 115 6.12 17.15 6.06
N ASN A 116 6.84 18.27 5.96
CA ASN A 116 7.89 18.42 4.95
C ASN A 116 9.06 17.45 5.19
N ALA A 117 9.25 16.98 6.43
CA ALA A 117 10.29 16.00 6.76
C ALA A 117 9.89 14.56 6.40
N ILE A 118 8.59 14.25 6.34
CA ILE A 118 8.09 12.92 5.97
C ILE A 118 7.84 12.77 4.47
N VAL A 119 7.58 13.86 3.74
CA VAL A 119 7.50 13.82 2.28
C VAL A 119 8.90 13.60 1.73
N LYS A 120 9.17 12.38 1.25
CA LYS A 120 10.51 12.02 0.81
C LYS A 120 10.71 12.34 -0.67
N PRO A 121 11.79 13.07 -1.03
CA PRO A 121 12.15 13.29 -2.42
C PRO A 121 12.62 11.97 -3.06
N PHE A 122 12.61 11.96 -4.39
CA PHE A 122 12.95 10.80 -5.23
C PHE A 122 14.31 10.14 -4.90
N THR A 123 15.26 10.89 -4.31
CA THR A 123 16.65 10.47 -4.06
C THR A 123 16.89 9.81 -2.70
N SER A 124 15.90 9.77 -1.81
CA SER A 124 16.08 9.13 -0.49
C SER A 124 16.16 7.61 -0.65
N SER A 125 17.17 6.97 -0.05
CA SER A 125 17.27 5.51 -0.02
C SER A 125 16.00 4.90 0.58
N ILE A 126 15.25 4.17 -0.25
CA ILE A 126 13.94 3.62 0.12
C ILE A 126 14.07 2.51 1.16
N HIS A 127 15.24 1.88 1.25
CA HIS A 127 15.55 0.89 2.27
C HIS A 127 15.26 1.43 3.70
N ASN A 128 15.48 2.74 3.92
CA ASN A 128 15.19 3.41 5.20
C ASN A 128 13.72 3.83 5.39
N LEU A 129 12.87 3.69 4.37
CA LEU A 129 11.45 4.05 4.44
C LEU A 129 10.59 2.93 5.02
N SER A 130 11.08 1.68 5.01
CA SER A 130 10.34 0.53 5.52
C SER A 130 9.94 0.65 7.00
N THR A 131 10.70 1.41 7.80
CA THR A 131 10.55 1.55 9.25
C THR A 131 10.26 2.97 9.74
N SER A 132 10.33 3.97 8.86
CA SER A 132 10.17 5.39 9.23
C SER A 132 8.84 5.97 8.77
N ASN A 133 8.45 7.12 9.32
CA ASN A 133 7.31 7.88 8.80
C ASN A 133 7.69 8.49 7.44
N TYR A 134 6.94 8.14 6.40
CA TYR A 134 7.19 8.63 5.05
C TYR A 134 5.91 8.77 4.24
N LEU A 135 5.99 9.66 3.25
CA LEU A 135 5.06 9.74 2.16
C LEU A 135 5.84 9.92 0.86
N LEU A 136 5.50 9.15 -0.17
CA LEU A 136 6.06 9.37 -1.50
C LEU A 136 5.56 10.71 -2.06
N SER A 137 6.50 11.49 -2.60
CA SER A 137 6.17 12.74 -3.30
C SER A 137 5.31 12.49 -4.56
N GLY A 138 4.54 13.50 -4.98
CA GLY A 138 3.69 13.45 -6.19
C GLY A 138 4.42 12.93 -7.43
N ARG A 139 5.66 13.38 -7.66
CA ARG A 139 6.49 12.93 -8.78
C ARG A 139 6.84 11.43 -8.74
N ARG A 140 7.04 10.84 -7.56
CA ARG A 140 7.25 9.38 -7.39
C ARG A 140 5.99 8.62 -7.73
N PHE A 141 4.83 9.15 -7.35
CA PHE A 141 3.56 8.55 -7.69
C PHE A 141 3.28 8.60 -9.19
N GLU A 142 3.57 9.71 -9.87
CA GLU A 142 3.44 9.80 -11.33
C GLU A 142 4.27 8.71 -12.04
N VAL A 143 5.52 8.53 -11.62
CA VAL A 143 6.40 7.47 -12.15
C VAL A 143 5.83 6.08 -11.84
N LEU A 144 5.37 5.83 -10.60
CA LEU A 144 4.73 4.56 -10.24
C LEU A 144 3.45 4.32 -11.03
N ASN A 145 2.64 5.35 -11.25
CA ASN A 145 1.40 5.26 -12.02
C ASN A 145 1.67 4.94 -13.50
N GLN A 146 2.70 5.53 -14.09
CA GLN A 146 3.13 5.23 -15.46
C GLN A 146 3.65 3.79 -15.61
N MET A 147 4.35 3.27 -14.61
CA MET A 147 4.90 1.91 -14.65
C MET A 147 3.86 0.83 -14.32
N ALA A 148 3.00 1.08 -13.33
CA ALA A 148 2.12 0.08 -12.74
C ALA A 148 0.67 0.13 -13.24
N ARG A 149 0.26 1.22 -13.92
CA ARG A 149 -1.15 1.48 -14.29
C ARG A 149 -2.08 1.30 -13.10
N ILE A 150 -1.86 2.11 -12.05
CA ILE A 150 -2.57 1.98 -10.76
C ILE A 150 -4.07 1.99 -11.00
N THR A 151 -4.75 0.95 -10.52
CA THR A 151 -6.18 0.76 -10.69
C THR A 151 -6.94 0.92 -9.39
N GLN A 152 -6.28 0.72 -8.24
CA GLN A 152 -6.93 0.79 -6.94
C GLN A 152 -6.06 1.49 -5.90
N PHE A 153 -6.73 2.18 -4.97
CA PHE A 153 -6.12 2.66 -3.74
C PHE A 153 -6.70 1.93 -2.54
N ARG A 154 -5.88 1.88 -1.49
CA ARG A 154 -6.32 1.49 -0.16
C ARG A 154 -5.80 2.47 0.87
N VAL A 155 -6.69 2.82 1.78
CA VAL A 155 -6.41 3.73 2.87
C VAL A 155 -6.69 2.99 4.17
N TYR A 156 -5.71 3.00 5.07
CA TYR A 156 -5.87 2.53 6.45
C TYR A 156 -5.52 3.68 7.40
N CYS A 157 -6.36 3.86 8.40
CA CYS A 157 -6.19 4.89 9.40
C CYS A 157 -6.74 4.42 10.74
N ARG A 158 -5.98 4.57 11.83
CA ARG A 158 -6.45 4.26 13.18
C ARG A 158 -5.95 5.30 14.17
N LYS A 159 -6.87 5.97 14.86
CA LYS A 159 -6.51 6.89 15.95
C LYS A 159 -6.59 6.21 17.30
N VAL A 160 -5.60 6.47 18.14
CA VAL A 160 -5.51 5.83 19.46
C VAL A 160 -6.61 6.35 20.39
N THR A 161 -6.89 7.65 20.39
CA THR A 161 -7.84 8.23 21.37
C THR A 161 -9.30 7.83 21.11
N ARG A 162 -9.62 7.48 19.87
CA ARG A 162 -10.99 7.14 19.43
C ARG A 162 -11.21 5.65 19.24
N GLY A 163 -10.14 4.86 19.19
CA GLY A 163 -10.19 3.40 19.04
C GLY A 163 -10.59 2.88 17.65
N ARG A 164 -11.22 3.73 16.82
CA ARG A 164 -11.79 3.40 15.51
C ARG A 164 -10.74 3.33 14.40
N THR A 165 -11.06 2.50 13.42
CA THR A 165 -10.33 2.18 12.20
C THR A 165 -11.15 2.60 10.98
N ASN A 166 -10.51 3.38 10.12
CA ASN A 166 -11.00 3.69 8.79
C ASN A 166 -10.12 2.93 7.78
N HIS A 167 -10.68 1.90 7.16
CA HIS A 167 -10.01 0.98 6.25
C HIS A 167 -10.88 0.67 5.03
N TYR A 168 -10.52 1.24 3.89
CA TYR A 168 -11.30 1.08 2.67
C TYR A 168 -10.42 1.07 1.43
N THR A 169 -10.97 0.52 0.36
CA THR A 169 -10.42 0.58 -0.99
C THR A 169 -11.34 1.35 -1.92
N PHE A 170 -10.81 1.85 -3.03
CA PHE A 170 -11.61 2.39 -4.12
C PHE A 170 -10.86 2.28 -5.44
N ASP A 171 -11.62 2.22 -6.53
CA ASP A 171 -11.08 2.14 -7.88
C ASP A 171 -10.74 3.53 -8.43
N VAL A 172 -9.64 3.57 -9.19
CA VAL A 172 -9.16 4.77 -9.87
C VAL A 172 -9.54 4.68 -11.34
N SER A 173 -10.59 5.41 -11.75
CA SER A 173 -11.03 5.39 -13.15
C SER A 173 -10.02 6.10 -14.05
N THR A 174 -9.54 5.40 -15.07
CA THR A 174 -8.51 5.76 -16.06
C THR A 174 -8.80 6.98 -16.95
N SER A 175 -9.77 7.83 -16.63
CA SER A 175 -9.82 9.15 -17.26
C SER A 175 -8.55 9.89 -16.85
N SER A 176 -7.70 10.17 -17.82
CA SER A 176 -6.31 10.63 -17.70
C SER A 176 -6.08 11.91 -16.86
N GLY A 177 -7.15 12.56 -16.40
CA GLY A 177 -7.12 13.67 -15.44
C GLY A 177 -7.59 13.34 -14.02
N SER A 178 -8.09 12.13 -13.72
CA SER A 178 -8.78 11.79 -12.47
C SER A 178 -7.90 11.03 -11.47
N ASN A 179 -6.92 10.25 -11.94
CA ASN A 179 -6.01 9.48 -11.09
C ASN A 179 -5.15 10.42 -10.21
N ASN A 180 -4.66 11.51 -10.80
CA ASN A 180 -3.87 12.51 -10.08
C ASN A 180 -4.73 13.32 -9.10
N LYS A 181 -6.00 13.61 -9.43
CA LYS A 181 -6.89 14.40 -8.58
C LYS A 181 -7.29 13.69 -7.29
N MET A 182 -7.49 12.37 -7.36
CA MET A 182 -7.75 11.58 -6.17
C MET A 182 -6.51 11.38 -5.31
N PHE A 183 -5.37 11.10 -5.95
CA PHE A 183 -4.10 11.05 -5.24
C PHE A 183 -3.77 12.39 -4.58
N ASP A 184 -4.03 13.49 -5.28
CA ASP A 184 -3.92 14.85 -4.77
C ASP A 184 -4.99 15.15 -3.71
N HIS A 185 -6.19 14.57 -3.79
CA HIS A 185 -7.19 14.68 -2.74
C HIS A 185 -6.72 13.99 -1.45
N VAL A 186 -6.29 12.73 -1.53
CA VAL A 186 -5.81 11.95 -0.38
C VAL A 186 -4.52 12.56 0.20
N LEU A 187 -3.62 13.10 -0.63
CA LEU A 187 -2.31 13.58 -0.18
C LEU A 187 -2.12 15.09 -0.03
N LYS A 188 -2.82 15.91 -0.82
CA LYS A 188 -2.70 17.38 -0.83
C LYS A 188 -3.94 18.05 -0.24
N ASN A 189 -5.10 17.38 -0.26
CA ASN A 189 -6.39 17.93 0.15
C ASN A 189 -6.74 19.26 -0.54
N ASP A 190 -6.20 19.45 -1.76
CA ASP A 190 -6.34 20.68 -2.55
C ASP A 190 -7.41 20.56 -3.63
N GLU A 191 -7.90 19.34 -3.90
CA GLU A 191 -9.00 19.10 -4.82
C GLU A 191 -10.18 18.40 -4.14
N PRO A 192 -11.42 18.67 -4.59
CA PRO A 192 -12.55 17.80 -4.30
C PRO A 192 -12.17 16.31 -4.51
N PRO A 193 -12.52 15.37 -3.61
CA PRO A 193 -12.61 13.99 -4.03
C PRO A 193 -13.52 13.98 -5.26
N PRO A 194 -13.16 13.25 -6.32
CA PRO A 194 -14.03 13.02 -7.45
C PRO A 194 -15.46 12.80 -6.95
N LEU A 195 -16.38 13.64 -7.41
CA LEU A 195 -17.79 13.75 -7.00
C LEU A 195 -18.60 12.44 -7.13
N ASN A 196 -17.97 11.30 -7.42
CA ASN A 196 -18.58 9.99 -7.65
C ASN A 196 -17.93 8.83 -6.89
N LEU A 197 -17.27 9.07 -5.76
CA LEU A 197 -16.77 8.00 -4.88
C LEU A 197 -17.89 7.13 -4.27
N CYS A 198 -19.10 7.67 -4.25
CA CYS A 198 -20.30 6.97 -3.84
C CYS A 198 -20.53 5.69 -4.64
N GLY A 199 -20.64 4.57 -3.92
CA GLY A 199 -20.75 3.22 -4.51
C GLY A 199 -19.44 2.66 -5.08
N LYS A 200 -18.33 3.42 -5.05
CA LYS A 200 -16.99 2.97 -5.49
C LYS A 200 -16.03 2.69 -4.34
N ILE A 201 -16.45 2.99 -3.10
CA ILE A 201 -15.71 2.66 -1.89
C ILE A 201 -16.12 1.27 -1.43
N LYS A 202 -15.13 0.42 -1.19
CA LYS A 202 -15.29 -0.88 -0.54
C LYS A 202 -14.64 -0.81 0.85
N PHE A 203 -15.45 -0.83 1.89
CA PHE A 203 -14.97 -0.95 3.27
C PHE A 203 -14.42 -2.36 3.52
N LEU A 204 -13.34 -2.45 4.29
CA LEU A 204 -12.72 -3.71 4.67
C LEU A 204 -13.23 -4.20 6.04
N PRO A 205 -13.10 -5.50 6.37
CA PRO A 205 -13.79 -6.10 7.52
C PRO A 205 -13.46 -5.49 8.89
N ASP A 206 -12.31 -4.83 9.03
CA ASP A 206 -11.84 -4.17 10.24
C ASP A 206 -12.19 -2.67 10.31
N ASP A 207 -12.93 -2.14 9.32
CA ASP A 207 -13.46 -0.78 9.35
C ASP A 207 -14.64 -0.69 10.34
N ASP A 208 -14.56 0.25 11.27
CA ASP A 208 -15.64 0.64 12.20
C ASP A 208 -15.81 2.18 12.19
N SER A 209 -15.45 2.79 11.06
CA SER A 209 -15.48 4.23 10.88
C SER A 209 -16.91 4.75 10.80
N LYS A 210 -17.07 6.05 11.08
CA LYS A 210 -18.34 6.76 10.82
C LYS A 210 -18.62 6.91 9.33
N ILE A 211 -17.64 6.64 8.46
CA ILE A 211 -17.79 6.84 7.02
C ILE A 211 -18.79 5.87 6.42
N GLN A 212 -18.87 4.65 6.97
CA GLN A 212 -19.87 3.66 6.56
C GLN A 212 -21.31 4.15 6.74
N THR A 213 -21.54 5.08 7.67
CA THR A 213 -22.87 5.60 8.00
C THR A 213 -23.26 6.86 7.23
N PHE A 214 -22.34 7.44 6.44
CA PHE A 214 -22.69 8.62 5.65
C PHE A 214 -23.59 8.25 4.49
N ASP A 215 -24.69 8.99 4.36
CA ASP A 215 -25.41 9.01 3.09
C ASP A 215 -24.50 9.66 2.03
N CYS A 216 -24.52 9.09 0.84
CA CYS A 216 -23.87 9.66 -0.32
C CYS A 216 -24.37 11.06 -0.66
N ALA A 217 -25.63 11.36 -0.31
CA ALA A 217 -26.20 12.70 -0.36
C ALA A 217 -25.58 13.67 0.65
N ASP A 218 -24.86 13.20 1.68
CA ASP A 218 -24.14 14.03 2.67
C ASP A 218 -22.66 14.27 2.31
N LEU A 219 -22.15 13.59 1.28
CA LEU A 219 -20.81 13.80 0.71
C LEU A 219 -20.78 14.99 -0.26
N VAL A 220 -21.68 15.95 -0.08
CA VAL A 220 -21.73 17.17 -0.87
C VAL A 220 -20.50 18.01 -0.58
N PRO A 221 -19.92 18.66 -1.61
CA PRO A 221 -19.02 19.78 -1.41
C PRO A 221 -19.59 20.82 -0.44
N ILE A 222 -19.01 20.95 0.75
CA ILE A 222 -19.21 22.12 1.60
C ILE A 222 -18.41 23.24 0.93
N ILE A 223 -19.10 24.17 0.27
CA ILE A 223 -18.49 25.41 -0.22
C ILE A 223 -18.18 26.25 1.01
N ASP A 224 -16.90 26.45 1.32
CA ASP A 224 -16.50 27.43 2.32
C ASP A 224 -16.41 28.79 1.64
N TYR A 225 -17.37 29.68 1.95
CA TYR A 225 -17.50 30.99 1.33
C TYR A 225 -16.33 31.94 1.64
N ASP A 226 -15.54 31.66 2.67
CA ASP A 226 -14.43 32.54 3.09
C ASP A 226 -13.15 32.36 2.26
N ASP A 227 -12.97 31.24 1.55
CA ASP A 227 -11.70 30.91 0.85
C ASP A 227 -11.91 30.38 -0.58
N ASN A 228 -13.15 30.43 -1.11
CA ASN A 228 -13.53 29.91 -2.43
C ASN A 228 -13.12 28.44 -2.67
N LYS A 229 -12.95 27.67 -1.60
CA LYS A 229 -12.49 26.27 -1.63
C LYS A 229 -13.63 25.32 -1.32
N ILE A 230 -13.75 24.29 -2.16
CA ILE A 230 -14.71 23.22 -2.01
C ILE A 230 -14.16 22.17 -1.03
N ARG A 231 -14.86 21.91 0.08
CA ARG A 231 -14.44 20.95 1.13
C ARG A 231 -15.33 19.71 1.14
N TYR A 232 -14.77 18.53 1.42
CA TYR A 232 -15.52 17.28 1.47
C TYR A 232 -15.30 16.54 2.79
N ARG A 233 -16.26 15.68 3.16
CA ARG A 233 -16.27 14.93 4.43
C ARG A 233 -15.52 13.59 4.40
N LEU A 234 -14.88 13.23 3.29
CA LEU A 234 -13.99 12.06 3.26
C LEU A 234 -12.63 12.47 3.87
N TYR A 235 -12.43 12.07 5.13
CA TYR A 235 -11.41 12.62 6.01
C TYR A 235 -10.14 11.78 6.13
N ALA A 236 -9.81 10.88 5.22
CA ALA A 236 -8.52 10.20 5.30
C ALA A 236 -7.51 10.88 4.38
N GLY A 237 -6.84 11.92 4.90
CA GLY A 237 -5.88 12.66 4.12
C GLY A 237 -5.04 13.65 4.91
N LEU A 238 -4.03 14.19 4.24
CA LEU A 238 -3.08 15.16 4.75
C LEU A 238 -3.51 16.56 4.32
N LYS A 239 -3.99 17.40 5.23
CA LYS A 239 -4.35 18.80 4.89
C LYS A 239 -3.23 19.75 5.24
N LYS A 240 -2.59 20.43 4.29
CA LYS A 240 -1.76 21.60 4.60
C LYS A 240 -2.68 22.79 4.94
N ALA A 241 -2.78 23.19 6.19
CA ALA A 241 -3.51 24.41 6.54
C ALA A 241 -2.70 25.62 6.08
N SER A 242 -3.24 26.42 5.17
CA SER A 242 -2.71 27.76 4.87
C SER A 242 -3.48 28.75 5.74
N ALA A 243 -2.80 29.41 6.67
CA ALA A 243 -3.37 30.54 7.38
C ALA A 243 -3.17 31.79 6.51
N SER A 244 -4.26 32.36 5.99
CA SER A 244 -4.27 33.61 5.24
C SER A 244 -4.20 34.80 6.20
N THR A 245 -3.01 35.19 6.65
CA THR A 245 -2.74 36.55 7.16
C THR A 245 -1.24 36.86 7.11
N GLY A 246 -0.76 37.46 6.02
CA GLY A 246 0.41 38.36 5.97
C GLY A 246 1.80 37.94 6.52
N ARG A 247 1.95 36.78 7.14
CA ARG A 247 3.20 36.26 7.70
C ARG A 247 3.33 34.80 7.31
N LYS A 248 4.45 34.44 6.66
CA LYS A 248 4.82 33.05 6.34
C LYS A 248 4.88 32.23 7.63
N THR A 249 3.75 31.65 8.01
CA THR A 249 3.65 30.65 9.07
C THR A 249 3.61 29.28 8.40
N ALA A 250 4.45 28.36 8.89
CA ALA A 250 4.54 27.00 8.40
C ALA A 250 3.15 26.34 8.51
N GLY A 251 2.56 25.98 7.38
CA GLY A 251 1.22 25.38 7.37
C GLY A 251 1.18 24.12 8.24
N THR A 252 0.21 24.05 9.16
CA THR A 252 0.01 22.87 10.00
C THR A 252 -0.65 21.78 9.17
N THR A 253 0.01 20.63 9.02
CA THR A 253 -0.61 19.49 8.34
C THR A 253 -1.56 18.79 9.30
N VAL A 254 -2.85 18.74 8.97
CA VAL A 254 -3.84 18.00 9.73
C VAL A 254 -3.90 16.56 9.24
N LEU A 255 -3.61 15.62 10.13
CA LEU A 255 -3.82 14.19 9.93
C LEU A 255 -5.24 13.83 10.35
N LYS A 256 -6.05 13.39 9.42
CA LYS A 256 -7.45 13.01 9.67
C LYS A 256 -7.66 11.52 9.32
N CYS A 257 -8.61 10.89 10.00
CA CYS A 257 -9.10 9.54 9.67
C CYS A 257 -10.54 9.61 9.16
N ASP A 258 -11.50 9.85 10.07
CA ASP A 258 -12.93 9.94 9.76
C ASP A 258 -13.64 11.04 10.57
N GLU A 259 -12.85 11.89 11.24
CA GLU A 259 -13.36 12.98 12.07
C GLU A 259 -12.67 14.31 11.75
N ASN A 260 -13.35 15.39 12.14
CA ASN A 260 -12.84 16.75 11.97
C ASN A 260 -12.00 17.24 13.17
N ASP A 261 -11.37 16.32 13.90
CA ASP A 261 -10.50 16.65 15.04
C ASP A 261 -9.04 16.75 14.58
N SER A 262 -8.52 17.97 14.52
CA SER A 262 -7.14 18.27 14.17
C SER A 262 -6.16 18.17 15.33
N ASN A 263 -6.67 18.07 16.57
CA ASN A 263 -5.85 18.03 17.77
C ASN A 263 -5.45 16.61 18.14
N ASP A 264 -6.25 15.61 17.74
CA ASP A 264 -5.85 14.21 17.85
C ASP A 264 -4.96 13.78 16.69
N LYS A 265 -3.65 13.76 16.95
CA LYS A 265 -2.60 13.36 16.02
C LYS A 265 -2.02 11.98 16.32
N ILE A 266 -2.44 11.30 17.40
CA ILE A 266 -1.86 10.03 17.81
C ILE A 266 -2.56 8.90 17.08
N GLY A 267 -1.84 8.17 16.24
CA GLY A 267 -2.43 7.15 15.39
C GLY A 267 -1.50 6.59 14.33
N GLN A 268 -2.09 5.84 13.43
CA GLN A 268 -1.44 5.19 12.31
C GLN A 268 -2.20 5.53 11.02
N TRP A 269 -1.46 5.90 9.98
CA TRP A 269 -1.96 6.12 8.63
C TRP A 269 -1.10 5.31 7.67
N MET A 270 -1.72 4.54 6.80
CA MET A 270 -1.03 3.80 5.75
C MET A 270 -1.79 3.94 4.43
N PHE A 271 -1.02 4.14 3.36
CA PHE A 271 -1.55 4.35 2.02
C PHE A 271 -0.95 3.31 1.09
N PHE A 272 -1.81 2.65 0.30
CA PHE A 272 -1.40 1.62 -0.63
C PHE A 272 -2.02 1.81 -2.01
N ILE A 273 -1.33 1.27 -3.02
CA ILE A 273 -1.74 1.28 -4.42
C ILE A 273 -1.59 -0.13 -5.00
N ARG A 274 -2.41 -0.47 -5.98
CA ARG A 274 -2.16 -1.62 -6.87
C ARG A 274 -2.71 -1.37 -8.26
#